data_AF-A0A7R9VUW9-F1
#
_entry.id   AF-A0A7R9VUW9-F1
#
_cell.length_a   1.000
_cell.length_b   1.000
_cell.length_c   1.000
_cell.angle_alpha   90.00
_cell.angle_beta   90.00
_cell.angle_gamma   90.00
#
_symmetry.space_group_name_H-M   'P 1'
#
loop_
_entity.id
_entity.type
_entity.pdbx_description
1 polymer ?
#
loop_
_entity_poly.entity_id
_entity_poly.type
_entity_poly.pdbx_seq_one_letter_code
_entity_poly.pdbx_strand_id
1 'polypeptide(L)'
;DKRVPEPFCPKINVVVGANGSGKSNFFHAIRFVLNDVVQMRAEERQQLLHEGTGYAVPTAYVEVVFDNSDGRFPIDRDEVRLRRTISKSKDEYHLDKKPITKAEVANLLESAGFSRANPYYIVQQGKIMHMSHMKDTERLSLLKEIGGTGVYEERRKESLKVMGDTETRRAQIEDMMTVIE
;
A
#
# COMPACT_ATOMS: atom_id res chain seq x y z
N ASP A 1 10.02 -23.79 -11.25
CA ASP A 1 11.27 -23.10 -10.91
C ASP A 1 11.05 -21.85 -10.08
N LYS A 2 11.44 -21.90 -8.80
CA LYS A 2 11.60 -20.69 -7.98
C LYS A 2 12.97 -20.11 -8.31
N ARG A 3 13.05 -19.14 -9.22
CA ARG A 3 14.29 -18.37 -9.41
C ARG A 3 14.39 -17.39 -8.25
N VAL A 4 15.16 -17.74 -7.23
CA VAL A 4 15.59 -16.78 -6.21
C VAL A 4 16.71 -15.97 -6.85
N PRO A 5 16.53 -14.68 -7.13
CA PRO A 5 17.63 -13.86 -7.63
C PRO A 5 18.75 -13.79 -6.60
N GLU A 6 19.98 -13.55 -7.07
CA GLU A 6 21.08 -13.21 -6.18
C GLU A 6 20.72 -11.96 -5.35
N PRO A 7 21.28 -11.81 -4.13
CA PRO A 7 21.05 -10.64 -3.30
C PRO A 7 21.38 -9.35 -4.06
N PHE A 8 20.54 -8.33 -3.88
CA PHE A 8 20.81 -7.00 -4.42
C PHE A 8 22.04 -6.37 -3.76
N CYS A 9 22.79 -5.58 -4.52
CA CYS A 9 23.84 -4.73 -3.98
C CYS A 9 23.19 -3.64 -3.09
N PRO A 10 23.75 -3.30 -1.92
CA PRO A 10 23.18 -2.26 -1.05
C PRO A 10 23.28 -0.84 -1.65
N LYS A 11 24.00 -0.67 -2.76
CA LYS A 11 24.15 0.62 -3.44
C LYS A 11 23.14 0.74 -4.58
N ILE A 12 23.60 0.53 -5.81
CA ILE A 12 22.81 0.79 -7.01
C ILE A 12 22.65 -0.51 -7.77
N ASN A 13 21.40 -0.85 -8.10
CA ASN A 13 21.04 -2.00 -8.92
C ASN A 13 20.33 -1.48 -10.17
N VAL A 14 20.80 -1.89 -11.35
CA VAL A 14 20.23 -1.43 -12.63
C VAL A 14 19.63 -2.62 -13.36
N VAL A 15 18.34 -2.52 -13.71
CA VAL A 15 17.62 -3.54 -14.47
C VAL A 15 17.47 -3.06 -15.91
N VAL A 16 18.11 -3.76 -16.86
CA VAL A 16 18.09 -3.43 -18.29
C VAL A 16 17.46 -4.57 -19.12
N GLY A 17 17.00 -4.25 -20.33
CA GLY A 17 16.36 -5.21 -21.23
C GLY A 17 15.55 -4.53 -22.33
N ALA A 18 15.19 -5.27 -23.38
CA ALA A 18 14.40 -4.76 -24.50
C ALA A 18 12.99 -4.31 -24.11
N ASN A 19 12.33 -3.47 -24.91
CA ASN A 19 10.92 -3.13 -24.69
C ASN A 19 10.06 -4.41 -24.75
N GLY A 20 9.13 -4.54 -23.80
CA GLY A 20 8.32 -5.76 -23.64
C GLY A 20 8.99 -6.89 -22.85
N SER A 21 10.25 -6.76 -22.42
CA SER A 21 10.96 -7.81 -21.66
C SER A 21 10.50 -8.01 -20.20
N GLY A 22 9.42 -7.36 -19.77
CA GLY A 22 8.87 -7.50 -18.41
C GLY A 22 9.53 -6.67 -17.31
N LYS A 23 10.42 -5.72 -17.64
CA LYS A 23 11.05 -4.81 -16.63
C LYS A 23 10.02 -4.10 -15.75
N SER A 24 8.96 -3.54 -16.36
CA SER A 24 7.89 -2.89 -15.60
C SER A 24 7.14 -3.88 -14.70
N ASN A 25 6.93 -5.12 -15.16
CA ASN A 25 6.28 -6.17 -14.37
C ASN A 25 7.09 -6.53 -13.12
N PHE A 26 8.43 -6.50 -13.21
CA PHE A 26 9.31 -6.69 -12.06
C PHE A 26 9.06 -5.61 -10.97
N PHE A 27 8.99 -4.33 -11.36
CA PHE A 27 8.66 -3.26 -10.42
C PHE A 27 7.22 -3.33 -9.91
N HIS A 28 6.27 -3.76 -10.75
CA HIS A 28 4.90 -4.03 -10.34
C HIS A 28 4.82 -5.15 -9.30
N ALA A 29 5.65 -6.19 -9.39
CA ALA A 29 5.70 -7.27 -8.41
C ALA A 29 6.20 -6.78 -7.03
N ILE A 30 7.24 -5.94 -7.00
CA ILE A 30 7.71 -5.31 -5.74
C ILE A 30 6.61 -4.44 -5.15
N ARG A 31 5.99 -3.58 -5.97
CA ARG A 31 4.88 -2.72 -5.54
C ARG A 31 3.68 -3.53 -5.03
N PHE A 32 3.41 -4.69 -5.65
CA PHE A 32 2.31 -5.56 -5.25
C PHE A 32 2.46 -6.05 -3.80
N VAL A 33 3.69 -6.25 -3.31
CA VAL A 33 3.94 -6.60 -1.90
C VAL A 33 3.94 -5.38 -1.00
N LEU A 34 4.57 -4.28 -1.43
CA LEU A 34 4.78 -3.08 -0.60
C LEU A 34 3.56 -2.16 -0.49
N ASN A 35 2.66 -2.20 -1.46
CA ASN A 35 1.58 -1.23 -1.53
C ASN A 35 0.22 -1.90 -1.32
N ASP A 36 -0.59 -1.22 -0.53
CA ASP A 36 -1.99 -1.50 -0.37
C ASP A 36 -2.77 -0.97 -1.59
N VAL A 37 -2.80 -1.75 -2.68
CA VAL A 37 -3.83 -1.53 -3.70
C VAL A 37 -5.16 -1.93 -3.07
N VAL A 38 -5.88 -0.93 -2.57
CA VAL A 38 -6.99 -1.07 -1.62
C VAL A 38 -8.15 -1.91 -2.17
N GLN A 39 -8.35 -1.93 -3.48
CA GLN A 39 -9.41 -2.68 -4.15
C GLN A 39 -8.95 -3.06 -5.56
N MET A 40 -8.94 -4.36 -5.87
CA MET A 40 -8.83 -4.85 -7.24
C MET A 40 -10.10 -5.63 -7.57
N ARG A 41 -10.75 -5.28 -8.67
CA ARG A 41 -11.89 -6.04 -9.20
C ARG A 41 -11.45 -7.43 -9.63
N ALA A 42 -12.40 -8.36 -9.76
CA ALA A 42 -12.11 -9.74 -10.13
C ALA A 42 -11.36 -9.83 -11.47
N GLU A 43 -11.72 -8.99 -12.44
CA GLU A 43 -11.05 -8.92 -13.75
C GLU A 43 -9.59 -8.44 -13.63
N GLU A 44 -9.34 -7.44 -12.78
CA GLU A 44 -8.01 -6.89 -12.52
C GLU A 44 -7.11 -7.92 -11.81
N ARG A 45 -7.70 -8.72 -10.91
CA ARG A 45 -6.99 -9.84 -10.25
C ARG A 45 -6.60 -10.92 -11.24
N GLN A 46 -7.50 -11.25 -12.18
CA GLN A 46 -7.23 -12.25 -13.22
C GLN A 46 -6.07 -11.82 -14.12
N GLN A 47 -5.98 -10.53 -14.46
CA GLN A 47 -4.89 -9.98 -15.27
C GLN A 47 -3.50 -10.08 -14.60
N LEU A 48 -3.43 -10.24 -13.27
CA LEU A 48 -2.17 -10.49 -12.56
C LEU A 48 -1.71 -11.95 -12.62
N LEU A 49 -2.61 -12.87 -12.95
CA LEU A 49 -2.30 -14.29 -13.08
C LEU A 49 -1.83 -14.57 -14.51
N HIS A 50 -0.75 -15.33 -14.66
CA HIS A 50 -0.21 -15.65 -15.97
C HIS A 50 -1.16 -16.59 -16.73
N GLU A 51 -1.68 -16.09 -17.87
CA GLU A 51 -2.46 -16.85 -18.85
C GLU A 51 -1.55 -17.24 -20.02
N GLY A 52 -0.59 -18.13 -19.78
CA GLY A 52 0.26 -18.70 -20.83
C GLY A 52 -0.42 -19.81 -21.64
N THR A 53 0.28 -20.38 -22.62
CA THR A 53 -0.18 -21.51 -23.46
C THR A 53 -0.35 -22.85 -22.72
N GLY A 54 -0.26 -22.85 -21.40
CA GLY A 54 -0.40 -24.02 -20.53
C GLY A 54 -1.63 -23.95 -19.64
N TYR A 55 -1.62 -24.71 -18.54
CA TYR A 55 -2.71 -24.71 -17.55
C TYR A 55 -2.80 -23.35 -16.85
N ALA A 56 -4.03 -22.86 -16.67
CA ALA A 56 -4.30 -21.65 -15.91
C ALA A 56 -3.74 -21.79 -14.48
N VAL A 57 -2.86 -20.87 -14.10
CA VAL A 57 -2.27 -20.85 -12.77
C VAL A 57 -3.29 -20.23 -11.79
N PRO A 58 -3.81 -20.99 -10.81
CA PRO A 58 -4.91 -20.51 -9.97
C PRO A 58 -4.45 -19.49 -8.91
N THR A 59 -3.15 -19.47 -8.61
CA THR A 59 -2.55 -18.62 -7.58
C THR A 59 -1.15 -18.18 -7.97
N ALA A 60 -0.79 -16.94 -7.66
CA ALA A 60 0.56 -16.43 -7.78
C ALA A 60 0.99 -15.82 -6.45
N TYR A 61 2.29 -15.78 -6.17
CA TYR A 61 2.79 -15.09 -5.00
C TYR A 61 4.07 -14.32 -5.32
N VAL A 62 4.29 -13.25 -4.57
CA VAL A 62 5.55 -12.52 -4.53
C VAL A 62 6.02 -12.48 -3.09
N GLU A 63 7.29 -12.80 -2.87
CA GLU A 63 7.94 -12.76 -1.56
C GLU A 63 9.15 -11.84 -1.63
N VAL A 64 9.19 -10.86 -0.73
CA VAL A 64 10.31 -9.93 -0.56
C VAL A 64 10.99 -10.26 0.76
N VAL A 65 12.32 -10.38 0.71
CA VAL A 65 13.16 -10.55 1.89
C VAL A 65 13.85 -9.22 2.15
N PHE A 66 13.62 -8.65 3.31
CA PHE A 66 14.27 -7.43 3.77
C PHE A 66 15.42 -7.77 4.70
N ASP A 67 16.52 -7.04 4.56
CA ASP A 67 17.52 -6.89 5.62
C ASP A 67 16.93 -5.99 6.72
N ASN A 68 16.95 -6.48 7.95
CA ASN A 68 16.45 -5.82 9.15
C ASN A 68 17.55 -5.72 10.23
N SER A 69 18.82 -5.77 9.84
CA SER A 69 19.96 -5.58 10.75
C SER A 69 19.98 -4.24 11.49
N ASP A 70 19.26 -3.23 10.98
CA ASP A 70 19.08 -1.93 11.63
C ASP A 70 17.83 -1.84 12.53
N GLY A 71 17.05 -2.92 12.63
CA GLY A 71 15.89 -3.02 13.52
C GLY A 71 14.71 -2.10 13.17
N ARG A 72 14.59 -1.66 11.92
CA ARG A 72 13.44 -0.83 11.47
C ARG A 72 12.12 -1.55 11.56
N PHE A 73 12.09 -2.82 11.21
CA PHE A 73 10.93 -3.65 11.48
C PHE A 73 10.96 -4.04 12.96
N PRO A 74 9.83 -3.92 13.69
CA PRO A 74 9.72 -4.29 15.10
C PRO A 74 9.65 -5.83 15.26
N ILE A 75 10.64 -6.53 14.70
CA ILE A 75 10.77 -7.99 14.67
C ILE A 75 12.22 -8.29 15.08
N ASP A 76 12.39 -9.15 16.07
CA ASP A 76 13.71 -9.56 16.60
C ASP A 76 14.38 -10.59 15.67
N ARG A 77 14.65 -10.18 14.43
CA ARG A 77 15.32 -10.95 13.37
C ARG A 77 16.04 -10.01 12.40
N ASP A 78 17.19 -10.46 11.93
CA ASP A 78 17.99 -9.74 10.92
C ASP A 78 17.39 -9.84 9.51
N GLU A 79 16.49 -10.79 9.26
CA GLU A 79 15.76 -10.93 8.00
C GLU A 79 14.26 -10.94 8.23
N VAL A 80 13.52 -10.20 7.41
CA VAL A 80 12.06 -10.19 7.42
C VAL A 80 11.53 -10.64 6.06
N ARG A 81 10.72 -11.70 6.03
CA ARG A 81 10.14 -12.24 4.80
C ARG A 81 8.66 -11.92 4.70
N LEU A 82 8.32 -11.00 3.81
CA LEU A 82 6.93 -10.62 3.54
C LEU A 82 6.48 -11.24 2.22
N ARG A 83 5.43 -12.06 2.28
CA ARG A 83 4.83 -12.68 1.10
C ARG A 83 3.38 -12.26 0.95
N ARG A 84 3.01 -11.87 -0.27
CA ARG A 84 1.60 -11.72 -0.69
C ARG A 84 1.29 -12.78 -1.74
N THR A 85 0.27 -13.59 -1.47
CA THR A 85 -0.29 -14.57 -2.41
C THR A 85 -1.62 -14.01 -2.93
N ILE A 86 -1.82 -14.03 -4.25
CA ILE A 86 -3.06 -13.65 -4.91
C ILE A 86 -3.71 -14.87 -5.56
N SER A 87 -5.03 -14.92 -5.42
CA SER A 87 -5.93 -15.81 -6.13
C SER A 87 -7.03 -14.99 -6.81
N LYS A 88 -7.89 -15.66 -7.58
CA LYS A 88 -9.06 -15.03 -8.19
C LYS A 88 -10.00 -14.35 -7.18
N SER A 89 -10.09 -14.87 -5.95
CA SER A 89 -11.07 -14.43 -4.96
C SER A 89 -10.47 -13.70 -3.75
N LYS A 90 -9.23 -14.00 -3.35
CA LYS A 90 -8.63 -13.43 -2.14
C LYS A 90 -7.12 -13.19 -2.25
N ASP A 91 -6.64 -12.32 -1.36
CA ASP A 91 -5.23 -12.15 -1.07
C ASP A 91 -4.90 -12.76 0.29
N GLU A 92 -3.75 -13.38 0.41
CA GLU A 92 -3.22 -13.93 1.65
C GLU A 92 -1.82 -13.35 1.91
N TYR A 93 -1.57 -12.96 3.16
CA TYR A 93 -0.32 -12.36 3.58
C TYR A 93 0.38 -13.27 4.57
N HIS A 94 1.69 -13.43 4.41
CA HIS A 94 2.52 -14.18 5.32
C HIS A 94 3.75 -13.37 5.70
N LEU A 95 4.06 -13.39 7.00
CA LEU A 95 5.29 -12.86 7.58
C LEU A 95 6.06 -14.03 8.15
N ASP A 96 7.26 -14.31 7.61
CA ASP A 96 8.07 -15.46 8.01
C ASP A 96 7.29 -16.77 8.04
N LYS A 97 6.48 -17.00 7.00
CA LYS A 97 5.57 -18.16 6.83
C LYS A 97 4.38 -18.21 7.79
N LYS A 98 4.22 -17.24 8.71
CA LYS A 98 3.02 -17.12 9.54
C LYS A 98 1.97 -16.27 8.85
N PRO A 99 0.70 -16.70 8.78
CA PRO A 99 -0.35 -15.86 8.21
C PRO A 99 -0.55 -14.61 9.06
N ILE A 100 -0.67 -13.46 8.40
CA ILE A 100 -0.99 -12.18 9.04
C ILE A 100 -2.10 -11.46 8.26
N THR A 101 -2.77 -10.54 8.94
CA THR A 101 -3.82 -9.72 8.34
C THR A 101 -3.24 -8.60 7.49
N LYS A 102 -4.04 -8.11 6.53
CA LYS A 102 -3.70 -6.94 5.73
C LYS A 102 -3.39 -5.69 6.58
N ALA A 103 -4.10 -5.53 7.71
CA ALA A 103 -3.89 -4.42 8.62
C ALA A 103 -2.52 -4.50 9.33
N GLU A 104 -2.12 -5.70 9.76
CA GLU A 104 -0.80 -5.92 10.36
C GLU A 104 0.34 -5.67 9.35
N VAL A 105 0.19 -6.10 8.09
CA VAL A 105 1.15 -5.79 7.02
C VAL A 105 1.33 -4.27 6.87
N ALA A 106 0.23 -3.54 6.84
CA ALA A 106 0.27 -2.08 6.69
C ALA A 106 0.98 -1.40 7.85
N ASN A 107 0.68 -1.80 9.09
CA ASN A 107 1.34 -1.25 10.27
C ASN A 107 2.84 -1.59 10.29
N LEU A 108 3.20 -2.80 9.86
CA LEU A 108 4.59 -3.24 9.75
C LEU A 108 5.37 -2.40 8.74
N LEU A 109 4.79 -2.18 7.55
CA LEU A 109 5.39 -1.36 6.49
C LEU A 109 5.51 0.11 6.90
N GLU A 110 4.49 0.66 7.56
CA GLU A 110 4.51 2.03 8.08
C GLU A 110 5.65 2.20 9.11
N SER A 111 5.83 1.22 10.02
CA SER A 111 6.89 1.22 11.03
C SER A 111 8.30 1.21 10.41
N ALA A 112 8.46 0.54 9.27
CA ALA A 112 9.72 0.50 8.53
C ALA A 112 9.95 1.70 7.59
N GLY A 113 9.02 2.67 7.57
CA GLY A 113 9.12 3.89 6.77
C GLY A 113 8.49 3.80 5.37
N PHE A 114 7.81 2.70 5.03
CA PHE A 114 7.01 2.58 3.80
C PHE A 114 5.64 3.23 4.01
N SER A 115 5.63 4.54 4.19
CA SER A 115 4.41 5.25 4.56
C SER A 115 3.36 5.22 3.43
N ARG A 116 2.10 4.92 3.78
CA ARG A 116 0.97 5.08 2.85
C ARG A 116 0.79 6.54 2.43
N ALA A 117 1.12 7.48 3.31
CA ALA A 117 1.04 8.91 3.04
C ALA A 117 2.21 9.41 2.16
N ASN A 118 3.32 8.67 2.09
CA ASN A 118 4.48 9.03 1.29
C ASN A 118 4.92 7.86 0.39
N PRO A 119 4.26 7.65 -0.76
CA PRO A 119 4.55 6.53 -1.66
C PRO A 119 5.81 6.75 -2.54
N TYR A 120 6.60 7.80 -2.29
CA TYR A 120 7.73 8.18 -3.15
C TYR A 120 8.93 7.22 -3.09
N TYR A 121 8.86 6.18 -2.27
CA TYR A 121 9.76 5.04 -2.36
C TYR A 121 9.60 4.24 -3.67
N ILE A 122 8.50 4.41 -4.41
CA ILE A 122 8.34 3.91 -5.79
C ILE A 122 7.84 5.03 -6.71
N VAL A 123 8.68 5.46 -7.65
CA VAL A 123 8.30 6.43 -8.68
C VAL A 123 7.83 5.70 -9.94
N GLN A 124 6.54 5.85 -10.27
CA GLN A 124 5.96 5.26 -11.48
C GLN A 124 6.37 6.03 -12.73
N GLN A 125 6.36 5.32 -13.86
CA GLN A 125 6.48 5.95 -15.17
C GLN A 125 5.40 7.04 -15.32
N GLY A 126 5.80 8.21 -15.83
CA GLY A 126 4.90 9.36 -15.99
C GLY A 126 4.65 10.17 -14.70
N LYS A 127 4.98 9.66 -13.51
CA LYS A 127 4.80 10.41 -12.25
C LYS A 127 5.61 11.71 -12.24
N ILE A 128 6.82 11.71 -12.80
CA ILE A 128 7.66 12.91 -12.92
C ILE A 128 7.00 13.96 -13.82
N MET A 129 6.45 13.56 -14.98
CA MET A 129 5.72 14.47 -15.87
C MET A 129 4.45 15.02 -15.20
N HIS A 130 3.75 14.18 -14.45
CA HIS A 130 2.62 14.66 -13.66
C HIS A 130 3.08 15.72 -12.64
N MET A 131 4.17 15.46 -11.91
CA MET A 131 4.72 16.40 -10.94
C MET A 131 5.13 17.74 -11.56
N SER A 132 5.68 17.74 -12.78
CA SER A 132 6.02 18.98 -13.48
C SER A 132 4.80 19.80 -13.90
N HIS A 133 3.64 19.16 -14.10
CA HIS A 133 2.40 19.82 -14.52
C HIS A 133 1.37 19.99 -13.39
N MET A 134 1.71 19.63 -12.14
CA MET A 134 0.80 19.76 -11.00
C MET A 134 0.31 21.20 -10.81
N LYS A 135 -0.99 21.35 -10.55
CA LYS A 135 -1.57 22.62 -10.08
C LYS A 135 -1.09 22.94 -8.66
N ASP A 136 -1.16 24.20 -8.27
CA ASP A 136 -0.70 24.63 -6.94
C ASP A 136 -1.42 23.92 -5.79
N THR A 137 -2.70 23.62 -5.96
CA THR A 137 -3.49 22.84 -4.99
C THR A 137 -2.98 21.42 -4.83
N GLU A 138 -2.64 20.74 -5.93
CA GLU A 138 -2.08 19.39 -5.93
C GLU A 138 -0.68 19.36 -5.33
N ARG A 139 0.14 20.38 -5.66
CA ARG A 139 1.47 20.55 -5.09
C ARG A 139 1.42 20.81 -3.59
N LEU A 140 0.46 21.60 -3.11
CA LEU A 140 0.25 21.81 -1.67
C LEU A 140 -0.20 20.52 -0.97
N SER A 141 -1.14 19.77 -1.57
CA SER A 141 -1.57 18.47 -1.03
C SER A 141 -0.38 17.53 -0.88
N LEU A 142 0.48 17.49 -1.89
CA LEU A 142 1.72 16.73 -1.86
C LEU A 142 2.66 17.16 -0.73
N LEU A 143 2.90 18.46 -0.56
CA LEU A 143 3.76 18.96 0.50
C LEU A 143 3.20 18.62 1.90
N LYS A 144 1.87 18.66 2.07
CA LYS A 144 1.19 18.25 3.31
C LYS A 144 1.34 16.76 3.60
N GLU A 145 1.20 15.92 2.57
CA GLU A 145 1.43 14.48 2.67
C GLU A 145 2.87 14.17 3.10
N ILE A 146 3.87 14.78 2.45
CA ILE A 146 5.29 14.60 2.80
C ILE A 146 5.59 15.16 4.20
N GLY A 147 4.97 16.29 4.56
CA GLY A 147 5.10 16.89 5.88
C GLY A 147 4.38 16.11 6.99
N GLY A 148 3.69 15.01 6.66
CA GLY A 148 2.98 14.18 7.64
C GLY A 148 1.75 14.86 8.26
N THR A 149 1.29 15.99 7.71
CA THR A 149 0.14 16.73 8.25
C THR A 149 -1.18 16.08 7.90
N GLY A 150 -1.19 15.12 6.97
CA GLY A 150 -2.41 14.42 6.52
C GLY A 150 -3.15 13.71 7.67
N VAL A 151 -2.43 13.01 8.55
CA VAL A 151 -3.03 12.30 9.69
C VAL A 151 -3.74 13.28 10.64
N TYR A 152 -3.12 14.44 10.87
CA TYR A 152 -3.72 15.49 11.69
C TYR A 152 -4.99 16.07 11.02
N GLU A 153 -4.92 16.39 9.73
CA GLU A 153 -6.07 16.92 8.99
C GLU A 153 -7.25 15.93 8.94
N GLU A 154 -6.96 14.63 8.78
CA GLU A 154 -7.96 13.56 8.79
C GLU A 154 -8.64 13.45 10.16
N ARG A 155 -7.86 13.35 11.25
CA ARG A 155 -8.40 13.32 12.62
C ARG A 155 -9.21 14.57 12.95
N ARG A 156 -8.77 15.74 12.49
CA ARG A 156 -9.49 17.01 12.67
C ARG A 156 -10.84 16.97 11.94
N LYS A 157 -10.86 16.47 10.69
CA LYS A 157 -12.08 16.33 9.89
C LYS A 157 -13.07 15.35 10.52
N GLU A 158 -12.60 14.20 11.01
CA GLU A 158 -13.43 13.23 11.73
C GLU A 158 -14.02 13.84 13.01
N SER A 159 -13.20 14.55 13.78
CA SER A 159 -13.65 15.22 15.01
C SER A 159 -14.74 16.26 14.74
N LEU A 160 -14.57 17.09 13.69
CA LEU A 160 -15.58 18.07 13.29
C LEU A 160 -16.88 17.41 12.82
N LYS A 161 -16.80 16.27 12.14
CA LYS A 161 -17.98 15.49 11.75
C LYS A 161 -18.74 14.98 12.98
N VAL A 162 -18.03 14.41 13.95
CA VAL A 162 -18.64 13.93 15.21
C VAL A 162 -19.30 15.07 15.97
N MET A 163 -18.69 16.27 16.00
CA MET A 163 -19.30 17.45 16.61
C MET A 163 -20.60 17.84 15.93
N GLY A 164 -20.64 17.91 14.59
CA GLY A 164 -21.87 18.23 13.84
C GLY A 164 -22.97 17.20 14.02
N ASP A 165 -22.62 15.90 14.03
CA ASP A 165 -23.58 14.82 14.30
C ASP A 165 -24.15 14.94 15.73
N THR A 166 -23.32 15.34 16.70
CA THR A 166 -23.75 15.54 18.09
C THR A 166 -24.68 16.74 18.23
N GLU A 167 -24.38 17.84 17.55
CA GLU A 167 -25.23 19.05 17.53
C GLU A 167 -26.59 18.76 16.89
N THR A 168 -26.61 17.99 15.80
CA THR A 168 -27.85 17.55 15.15
C THR A 168 -28.71 16.70 16.10
N ARG A 169 -28.10 15.74 16.81
CA ARG A 169 -28.81 14.93 17.82
C ARG A 169 -29.33 15.76 18.97
N ARG A 170 -28.57 16.76 19.42
CA ARG A 170 -29.00 17.67 20.48
C ARG A 170 -30.23 18.48 20.05
N ALA A 171 -30.23 19.03 18.84
CA ALA A 171 -31.38 19.75 18.30
C ALA A 171 -32.64 18.87 18.25
N GLN A 172 -32.50 17.61 17.82
CA GLN A 172 -33.62 16.64 17.83
C GLN A 172 -34.18 16.37 19.23
N ILE A 173 -33.33 16.33 20.25
CA ILE A 173 -33.75 16.15 21.65
C ILE A 173 -34.46 17.41 22.15
N GLU A 174 -33.92 18.60 21.88
CA GLU A 174 -34.56 19.87 22.24
C GLU A 174 -35.95 20.00 21.59
N ASP A 175 -36.08 19.66 20.30
CA ASP A 175 -37.38 19.60 19.61
C ASP A 175 -38.34 18.59 20.27
N MET A 176 -37.90 17.37 20.62
CA MET A 176 -38.76 16.41 21.32
C MET A 176 -39.21 16.91 22.70
N MET A 177 -38.34 17.61 23.44
CA MET A 177 -38.69 18.18 24.74
C MET A 177 -39.81 19.22 24.62
N THR A 178 -39.79 20.05 23.56
CA THR A 178 -40.87 21.05 23.33
C THR A 178 -42.22 20.44 22.98
N VAL A 179 -42.28 19.17 22.58
CA VAL A 179 -43.55 18.46 22.33
C VAL A 179 -44.10 17.83 23.61
N ILE A 180 -43.26 17.61 24.63
CA ILE A 180 -43.63 17.00 25.91
C ILE A 180 -44.09 18.05 26.92
N GLU A 181 -43.58 19.28 26.84
CA GLU A 181 -44.11 20.46 27.55
C GLU A 181 -45.42 20.97 26.93
#